data_AF-A0A920GTA7-F1
#
_entry.id   AF-A0A920GTA7-F1
#
_cell.length_a   1.000
_cell.length_b   1.000
_cell.length_c   1.000
_cell.angle_alpha   90.00
_cell.angle_beta   90.00
_cell.angle_gamma   90.00
#
_symmetry.space_group_name_H-M   'P 1'
#
loop_
_entity.id
_entity.type
_entity.pdbx_description
1 polymer ?
#
loop_
_entity_poly.entity_id
_entity_poly.type
_entity_poly.pdbx_seq_one_letter_code
_entity_poly.pdbx_strand_id
1 'polypeptide(L)'
;MFKFLNYVRTIISFLIFSLLSACGDNGSFFNNRISGEDYGGTKEAKLIKYYSRLEERKISLGLLRQDGGGADTPFDVDDIVEAFEQVAFYNEYDISGNKLLPNSEAVKLAKWKSNINISVRFGNSVDKKQKEKDLLEINELIGNLSDITDHNIEISQQNENMYIVIANRKEIKDLIGEIGLTHPEFDPTRIPIITQLPKDIHCMAMTSMSSEPNSAISSALVIIRSELPAIMRRACFHEEIAQSFGLTNDSHLARPSVFNDDDEFATLTKFDEILLQILYDHRLNPGISKREASQLVRQIANEINIDL
;
A
#
# COMPACT_ATOMS: atom_id res chain seq x y z
N MET A 1 40.92 46.31 -4.35
CA MET A 1 41.53 45.05 -3.92
C MET A 1 40.69 44.41 -2.79
N PHE A 2 39.40 44.15 -3.04
CA PHE A 2 38.49 43.51 -2.08
C PHE A 2 37.31 42.87 -2.84
N LYS A 3 37.63 42.06 -3.86
CA LYS A 3 36.66 41.24 -4.63
C LYS A 3 37.16 39.79 -4.81
N PHE A 4 37.96 39.31 -3.86
CA PHE A 4 38.50 37.94 -3.88
C PHE A 4 38.25 37.13 -2.60
N LEU A 5 37.48 37.67 -1.63
CA LEU A 5 37.23 37.01 -0.34
C LEU A 5 35.79 36.52 -0.09
N ASN A 6 34.85 36.71 -1.03
CA ASN A 6 33.47 36.21 -0.89
C ASN A 6 33.14 34.97 -1.72
N TYR A 7 34.11 34.40 -2.44
CA TYR A 7 33.90 33.18 -3.23
C TYR A 7 34.33 31.89 -2.51
N VAL A 8 34.96 32.00 -1.32
CA VAL A 8 35.48 30.85 -0.55
C VAL A 8 34.55 30.42 0.58
N ARG A 9 33.51 31.21 0.92
CA ARG A 9 32.50 30.83 1.93
C ARG A 9 31.23 30.17 1.37
N THR A 10 30.98 30.28 0.07
CA THR A 10 29.79 29.66 -0.56
C THR A 10 30.04 28.25 -1.08
N ILE A 11 31.30 27.81 -1.15
CA ILE A 11 31.66 26.45 -1.63
C ILE A 11 31.80 25.43 -0.47
N ILE A 12 31.86 25.87 0.78
CA ILE A 12 32.00 24.99 1.95
C ILE A 12 30.65 24.63 2.61
N SER A 13 29.54 25.28 2.23
CA SER A 13 28.20 24.92 2.72
C SER A 13 27.44 23.95 1.80
N PHE A 14 28.01 23.58 0.66
CA PHE A 14 27.41 22.65 -0.31
C PHE A 14 28.01 21.22 -0.26
N LEU A 15 28.86 20.94 0.72
CA LEU A 15 29.56 19.65 0.87
C LEU A 15 29.25 18.93 2.20
N ILE A 16 28.27 19.41 2.97
CA ILE A 16 27.83 18.79 4.24
C ILE A 16 26.33 18.42 4.22
N PHE A 17 25.58 18.74 3.16
CA PHE A 17 24.13 18.49 3.07
C PHE A 17 23.75 17.52 1.95
N SER A 18 24.54 16.45 1.79
CA SER A 18 24.33 15.42 0.75
C SER A 18 24.51 13.99 1.27
N LEU A 19 24.15 13.74 2.54
CA LEU A 19 24.35 12.43 3.20
C LEU A 19 23.10 11.82 3.86
N LEU A 20 21.89 12.32 3.58
CA LEU A 20 20.64 11.70 4.08
C LEU A 20 19.55 11.59 2.99
N SER A 21 19.96 11.32 1.76
CA SER A 21 19.02 11.05 0.65
C SER A 21 19.63 9.99 -0.26
N ALA A 22 19.44 8.72 0.12
CA ALA A 22 19.82 7.57 -0.71
C ALA A 22 18.99 6.33 -0.31
N CYS A 23 17.69 6.35 -0.64
CA CYS A 23 16.95 5.12 -0.95
C CYS A 23 16.84 5.08 -2.47
N GLY A 24 17.60 4.18 -3.09
CA GLY A 24 17.69 4.07 -4.55
C GLY A 24 19.14 3.99 -5.02
N ASP A 25 19.59 2.76 -5.22
CA ASP A 25 20.81 2.36 -5.94
C ASP A 25 22.17 2.48 -5.20
N ASN A 26 22.64 1.33 -4.71
CA ASN A 26 24.09 1.04 -4.67
C ASN A 26 24.29 -0.47 -4.72
N GLY A 27 24.42 -0.98 -5.94
CA GLY A 27 25.08 -2.24 -6.17
C GLY A 27 26.51 -2.21 -5.63
N SER A 28 26.84 -3.23 -4.82
CA SER A 28 28.18 -3.77 -4.60
C SER A 28 29.28 -2.78 -4.23
N PHE A 29 29.61 -2.65 -2.94
CA PHE A 29 30.99 -2.77 -2.44
C PHE A 29 30.96 -2.81 -0.91
N PHE A 30 30.92 -3.99 -0.32
CA PHE A 30 31.68 -4.34 0.89
C PHE A 30 31.58 -5.85 1.11
N ASN A 31 32.60 -6.52 0.57
CA ASN A 31 32.87 -7.92 0.71
C ASN A 31 33.54 -8.10 2.09
N ASN A 32 32.77 -8.47 3.11
CA ASN A 32 33.33 -9.04 4.33
C ASN A 32 32.80 -10.46 4.49
N ARG A 33 33.74 -11.40 4.36
CA ARG A 33 33.57 -12.84 4.54
C ARG A 33 32.90 -13.11 5.89
N ILE A 34 31.68 -13.61 5.85
CA ILE A 34 31.19 -14.56 6.85
C ILE A 34 31.37 -15.93 6.22
N SER A 35 32.50 -16.54 6.51
CA SER A 35 32.73 -17.97 6.31
C SER A 35 31.94 -18.75 7.36
N GLY A 36 31.03 -19.60 6.92
CA GLY A 36 30.46 -20.67 7.75
C GLY A 36 28.94 -20.81 7.63
N GLU A 37 28.53 -21.96 7.08
CA GLU A 37 27.16 -22.52 7.02
C GLU A 37 26.28 -22.11 5.83
N ASP A 38 26.63 -22.68 4.67
CA ASP A 38 25.66 -22.99 3.62
C ASP A 38 24.79 -24.18 4.08
N TYR A 39 23.71 -23.89 4.83
CA TYR A 39 22.64 -24.85 5.05
C TYR A 39 21.65 -24.78 3.88
N GLY A 40 21.66 -25.84 3.07
CA GLY A 40 20.82 -26.01 1.88
C GLY A 40 19.31 -25.99 2.18
N GLY A 41 18.71 -24.80 2.10
CA GLY A 41 17.26 -24.60 2.08
C GLY A 41 16.74 -24.24 0.68
N THR A 42 15.46 -24.54 0.42
CA THR A 42 14.75 -24.09 -0.78
C THR A 42 14.77 -22.56 -0.88
N LYS A 43 14.58 -21.99 -2.08
CA LYS A 43 14.49 -20.53 -2.28
C LYS A 43 13.43 -19.88 -1.37
N GLU A 44 12.33 -20.59 -1.14
CA GLU A 44 11.24 -20.20 -0.25
C GLU A 44 11.67 -20.17 1.23
N ALA A 45 12.36 -21.21 1.73
CA ALA A 45 12.90 -21.19 3.09
C ALA A 45 13.88 -20.04 3.34
N LYS A 46 14.68 -19.68 2.32
CA LYS A 46 15.57 -18.51 2.37
C LYS A 46 14.79 -17.18 2.45
N LEU A 47 13.65 -17.08 1.75
CA LEU A 47 12.78 -15.90 1.79
C LEU A 47 12.06 -15.75 3.13
N ILE A 48 11.50 -16.84 3.66
CA ILE A 48 10.86 -16.84 5.00
C ILE A 48 11.85 -16.35 6.06
N LYS A 49 13.09 -16.87 6.05
CA LYS A 49 14.14 -16.44 6.97
C LYS A 49 14.56 -14.98 6.77
N TYR A 50 14.57 -14.51 5.52
CA TYR A 50 14.86 -13.11 5.19
C TYR A 50 13.79 -12.18 5.75
N TYR A 51 12.51 -12.46 5.49
CA TYR A 51 11.41 -11.62 5.97
C TYR A 51 11.24 -11.67 7.48
N SER A 52 11.45 -12.82 8.11
CA SER A 52 11.43 -12.92 9.59
C SER A 52 12.44 -11.96 10.22
N ARG A 53 13.67 -11.89 9.69
CA ARG A 53 14.69 -10.95 10.16
C ARG A 53 14.37 -9.49 9.84
N LEU A 54 13.67 -9.25 8.74
CA LEU A 54 13.24 -7.90 8.36
C LEU A 54 12.17 -7.39 9.32
N GLU A 55 11.18 -8.21 9.65
CA GLU A 55 10.15 -7.90 10.67
C GLU A 55 10.79 -7.64 12.03
N GLU A 56 11.67 -8.53 12.51
CA GLU A 56 12.41 -8.34 13.77
C GLU A 56 13.16 -7.00 13.79
N ARG A 57 13.80 -6.63 12.68
CA ARG A 57 14.50 -5.36 12.54
C ARG A 57 13.55 -4.17 12.57
N LYS A 58 12.44 -4.22 11.82
CA LYS A 58 11.43 -3.14 11.80
C LYS A 58 10.88 -2.90 13.20
N ILE A 59 10.49 -3.96 13.90
CA ILE A 59 10.01 -3.89 15.29
C ILE A 59 11.07 -3.27 16.21
N SER A 60 12.34 -3.65 16.08
CA SER A 60 13.42 -3.09 16.90
C SER A 60 13.66 -1.59 16.68
N LEU A 61 13.21 -1.05 15.55
CA LEU A 61 13.28 0.38 15.20
C LEU A 61 12.01 1.15 15.63
N GLY A 62 11.04 0.48 16.25
CA GLY A 62 9.75 1.08 16.62
C GLY A 62 8.73 1.15 15.48
N LEU A 63 9.00 0.49 14.35
CA LEU A 63 8.08 0.38 13.21
C LEU A 63 7.08 -0.77 13.43
N LEU A 64 6.12 -0.91 12.50
CA LEU A 64 5.06 -1.92 12.52
C LEU A 64 4.18 -1.87 13.80
N ARG A 65 3.92 -0.65 14.29
CA ARG A 65 3.01 -0.39 15.41
C ARG A 65 1.60 -0.88 15.09
N GLN A 66 0.91 -1.36 16.12
CA GLN A 66 -0.47 -1.88 16.00
C GLN A 66 -1.43 -1.16 16.95
N ASP A 67 -1.03 0.00 17.47
CA ASP A 67 -1.75 0.78 18.48
C ASP A 67 -2.73 1.79 17.88
N GLY A 68 -2.74 1.97 16.56
CA GLY A 68 -3.64 2.87 15.85
C GLY A 68 -3.26 4.35 15.96
N GLY A 69 -2.04 4.66 16.41
CA GLY A 69 -1.58 6.01 16.70
C GLY A 69 -1.87 6.44 18.15
N GLY A 70 -1.56 7.70 18.48
CA GLY A 70 -1.81 8.24 19.81
C GLY A 70 -1.31 9.66 20.00
N ALA A 71 -1.12 10.06 21.26
CA ALA A 71 -0.68 11.41 21.62
C ALA A 71 0.70 11.80 21.05
N ASP A 72 1.52 10.82 20.64
CA ASP A 72 2.81 11.01 19.98
C ASP A 72 2.70 11.22 18.46
N THR A 73 1.50 11.05 17.90
CA THR A 73 1.17 11.25 16.49
C THR A 73 -0.03 12.18 16.33
N PRO A 74 0.04 13.41 16.85
CA PRO A 74 -1.04 14.37 16.67
C PRO A 74 -1.18 14.74 15.19
N PHE A 75 -2.41 15.02 14.77
CA PHE A 75 -2.72 15.57 13.47
C PHE A 75 -3.86 16.57 13.60
N ASP A 76 -3.97 17.49 12.66
CA ASP A 76 -5.09 18.40 12.52
C ASP A 76 -5.77 18.30 11.15
N VAL A 77 -6.70 19.20 10.87
CA VAL A 77 -7.45 19.24 9.60
C VAL A 77 -6.54 19.51 8.40
N ASP A 78 -5.47 20.30 8.57
CA ASP A 78 -4.53 20.58 7.49
C ASP A 78 -3.73 19.32 7.12
N ASP A 79 -3.28 18.55 8.13
CA ASP A 79 -2.61 17.26 7.92
C ASP A 79 -3.55 16.27 7.19
N ILE A 80 -4.81 16.17 7.61
CA ILE A 80 -5.82 15.31 6.98
C ILE A 80 -6.02 15.68 5.50
N VAL A 81 -6.17 16.97 5.20
CA VAL A 81 -6.40 17.44 3.83
C VAL A 81 -5.18 17.19 2.95
N GLU A 82 -3.98 17.48 3.46
CA GLU A 82 -2.73 17.26 2.72
C GLU A 82 -2.53 15.77 2.44
N ALA A 83 -2.65 14.91 3.45
CA ALA A 83 -2.54 13.47 3.29
C ALA A 83 -3.58 12.93 2.31
N PHE A 84 -4.86 13.28 2.47
CA PHE A 84 -5.93 12.84 1.57
C PHE A 84 -5.64 13.20 0.12
N GLU A 85 -5.15 14.42 -0.13
CA GLU A 85 -4.80 14.84 -1.48
C GLU A 85 -3.65 14.05 -2.09
N GLN A 86 -2.71 13.55 -1.28
CA GLN A 86 -1.61 12.70 -1.73
C GLN A 86 -2.06 11.26 -2.00
N VAL A 87 -2.83 10.68 -1.08
CA VAL A 87 -3.18 9.25 -1.16
C VAL A 87 -4.34 8.96 -2.13
N ALA A 88 -5.25 9.91 -2.35
CA ALA A 88 -6.46 9.69 -3.17
C ALA A 88 -6.35 10.20 -4.63
N PHE A 89 -5.38 11.08 -4.93
CA PHE A 89 -5.24 11.72 -6.24
C PHE A 89 -3.88 11.48 -6.90
N TYR A 90 -3.05 10.61 -6.35
CA TYR A 90 -1.83 10.14 -7.00
C TYR A 90 -1.83 8.61 -7.00
N ASN A 91 -0.92 8.03 -7.78
CA ASN A 91 -0.70 6.58 -7.78
C ASN A 91 0.75 6.32 -7.39
N GLU A 92 0.97 5.26 -6.62
CA GLU A 92 2.32 4.80 -6.29
C GLU A 92 3.11 4.46 -7.56
N TYR A 93 2.45 3.77 -8.51
CA TYR A 93 3.06 3.35 -9.77
C TYR A 93 2.18 3.66 -11.00
N ASP A 94 2.80 4.20 -12.04
CA ASP A 94 2.34 4.04 -13.42
C ASP A 94 2.84 2.69 -13.96
N ILE A 95 1.91 1.88 -14.43
CA ILE A 95 2.15 0.55 -15.00
C ILE A 95 2.21 0.68 -16.52
N SER A 96 3.07 1.58 -17.00
CA SER A 96 3.32 1.78 -18.43
C SER A 96 4.60 1.05 -18.86
N GLY A 97 4.55 0.39 -20.03
CA GLY A 97 5.73 -0.25 -20.62
C GLY A 97 6.33 -1.40 -19.78
N ASN A 98 5.52 -2.09 -18.97
CA ASN A 98 5.93 -3.22 -18.12
C ASN A 98 6.98 -2.84 -17.05
N LYS A 99 6.93 -1.61 -16.55
CA LYS A 99 7.70 -1.14 -15.40
C LYS A 99 6.73 -0.54 -14.38
N LEU A 100 7.16 -0.52 -13.13
CA LEU A 100 6.55 0.26 -12.07
C LEU A 100 7.35 1.57 -12.01
N LEU A 101 6.77 2.65 -12.51
CA LEU A 101 7.40 3.98 -12.50
C LEU A 101 6.65 4.89 -11.53
N PRO A 102 7.33 5.69 -10.70
CA PRO A 102 6.65 6.67 -9.87
C PRO A 102 5.79 7.60 -10.73
N ASN A 103 4.52 7.79 -10.36
CA ASN A 103 3.65 8.73 -11.04
C ASN A 103 3.64 10.08 -10.31
N SER A 104 3.77 11.17 -11.06
CA SER A 104 3.70 12.54 -10.52
C SER A 104 2.48 13.32 -11.01
N GLU A 105 1.69 12.75 -11.91
CA GLU A 105 0.47 13.36 -12.41
C GLU A 105 -0.72 12.98 -11.54
N ALA A 106 -1.51 13.99 -11.19
CA ALA A 106 -2.72 13.78 -10.42
C ALA A 106 -3.73 12.96 -11.24
N VAL A 107 -4.26 11.90 -10.62
CA VAL A 107 -5.37 11.11 -11.15
C VAL A 107 -6.72 11.68 -10.68
N LYS A 108 -7.80 11.09 -11.17
CA LYS A 108 -9.15 11.37 -10.67
C LYS A 108 -9.47 10.44 -9.51
N LEU A 109 -10.30 10.90 -8.58
CA LEU A 109 -10.70 10.10 -7.42
C LEU A 109 -11.35 8.79 -7.87
N ALA A 110 -10.81 7.67 -7.43
CA ALA A 110 -11.39 6.35 -7.60
C ALA A 110 -12.10 5.95 -6.31
N LYS A 111 -13.32 5.40 -6.41
CA LYS A 111 -13.94 4.65 -5.32
C LYS A 111 -15.01 3.70 -5.84
N TRP A 112 -15.38 2.73 -5.02
CA TRP A 112 -16.46 1.80 -5.34
C TRP A 112 -17.84 2.48 -5.30
N LYS A 113 -18.75 2.02 -6.17
CA LYS A 113 -20.20 2.30 -6.05
C LYS A 113 -21.02 1.02 -5.91
N SER A 114 -20.51 -0.10 -6.41
CA SER A 114 -21.09 -1.43 -6.24
C SER A 114 -20.61 -2.06 -4.93
N ASN A 115 -21.38 -3.00 -4.39
CA ASN A 115 -20.93 -3.88 -3.31
C ASN A 115 -19.58 -4.54 -3.67
N ILE A 116 -18.78 -4.81 -2.65
CA ILE A 116 -17.47 -5.45 -2.79
C ILE A 116 -17.61 -6.92 -2.37
N ASN A 117 -17.49 -7.82 -3.35
CA ASN A 117 -17.56 -9.26 -3.18
C ASN A 117 -16.15 -9.82 -3.32
N ILE A 118 -15.56 -10.21 -2.20
CA ILE A 118 -14.15 -10.59 -2.08
C ILE A 118 -13.98 -12.09 -2.29
N SER A 119 -13.06 -12.45 -3.17
CA SER A 119 -12.56 -13.81 -3.33
C SER A 119 -11.15 -13.93 -2.76
N VAL A 120 -10.98 -14.68 -1.67
CA VAL A 120 -9.66 -14.98 -1.11
C VAL A 120 -9.12 -16.26 -1.75
N ARG A 121 -7.97 -16.17 -2.43
CA ARG A 121 -7.31 -17.25 -3.17
C ARG A 121 -5.96 -17.56 -2.55
N PHE A 122 -5.80 -18.77 -2.02
CA PHE A 122 -4.55 -19.21 -1.44
C PHE A 122 -3.76 -20.12 -2.35
N GLY A 123 -2.44 -19.99 -2.32
CA GLY A 123 -1.52 -20.98 -2.85
C GLY A 123 -1.67 -22.35 -2.15
N ASN A 124 -1.25 -23.41 -2.85
CA ASN A 124 -1.23 -24.77 -2.30
C ASN A 124 -0.16 -24.93 -1.22
N SER A 125 0.91 -24.13 -1.29
CA SER A 125 1.98 -24.06 -0.29
C SER A 125 1.53 -23.51 1.07
N VAL A 126 0.43 -22.76 1.11
CA VAL A 126 -0.07 -22.15 2.35
C VAL A 126 -0.76 -23.22 3.20
N ASP A 127 -0.30 -23.42 4.43
CA ASP A 127 -0.88 -24.42 5.32
C ASP A 127 -2.25 -23.99 5.87
N LYS A 128 -3.02 -24.98 6.38
CA LYS A 128 -4.38 -24.76 6.87
C LYS A 128 -4.45 -23.74 8.02
N LYS A 129 -3.48 -23.78 8.94
CA LYS A 129 -3.46 -22.90 10.11
C LYS A 129 -3.25 -21.46 9.68
N GLN A 130 -2.37 -21.24 8.71
CA GLN A 130 -2.15 -19.93 8.11
C GLN A 130 -3.41 -19.43 7.40
N LYS A 131 -4.06 -20.27 6.58
CA LYS A 131 -5.33 -19.91 5.90
C LYS A 131 -6.41 -19.47 6.88
N GLU A 132 -6.60 -20.23 7.96
CA GLU A 132 -7.59 -19.92 9.00
C GLU A 132 -7.30 -18.59 9.69
N LYS A 133 -6.04 -18.32 10.03
CA LYS A 133 -5.64 -17.05 10.63
C LYS A 133 -5.88 -15.87 9.68
N ASP A 134 -5.47 -16.02 8.42
CA ASP A 134 -5.58 -14.94 7.43
C ASP A 134 -7.03 -14.62 7.10
N LEU A 135 -7.89 -15.63 7.00
CA LEU A 135 -9.32 -15.41 6.80
C LEU A 135 -9.97 -14.69 7.99
N LEU A 136 -9.58 -15.01 9.23
CA LEU A 136 -10.09 -14.31 10.40
C LEU A 136 -9.66 -12.83 10.38
N GLU A 137 -8.40 -12.57 10.07
CA GLU A 137 -7.83 -11.22 10.06
C GLU A 137 -8.43 -10.37 8.93
N ILE A 138 -8.57 -10.93 7.73
CA ILE A 138 -9.26 -10.27 6.62
C ILE A 138 -10.72 -10.01 6.97
N ASN A 139 -11.42 -10.98 7.58
CA ASN A 139 -12.82 -10.82 7.93
C ASN A 139 -13.05 -9.74 9.01
N GLU A 140 -12.15 -9.62 9.97
CA GLU A 140 -12.18 -8.54 10.97
C GLU A 140 -11.93 -7.18 10.30
N LEU A 141 -10.89 -7.08 9.46
CA LEU A 141 -10.56 -5.85 8.74
C LEU A 141 -11.70 -5.38 7.83
N ILE A 142 -12.30 -6.26 7.04
CA ILE A 142 -13.40 -5.86 6.13
C ILE A 142 -14.66 -5.46 6.91
N GLY A 143 -14.89 -6.02 8.10
CA GLY A 143 -15.94 -5.58 9.00
C GLY A 143 -15.73 -4.12 9.42
N ASN A 144 -14.52 -3.79 9.87
CA ASN A 144 -14.15 -2.42 10.23
C ASN A 144 -14.27 -1.48 9.02
N LEU A 145 -13.75 -1.88 7.84
CA LEU A 145 -13.86 -1.09 6.62
C LEU A 145 -15.32 -0.86 6.21
N SER A 146 -16.19 -1.86 6.38
CA SER A 146 -17.64 -1.76 6.11
C SER A 146 -18.27 -0.69 7.00
N ASP A 147 -17.94 -0.70 8.29
CA ASP A 147 -18.48 0.26 9.25
C ASP A 147 -17.97 1.69 8.99
N ILE A 148 -16.69 1.83 8.65
CA ILE A 148 -16.05 3.13 8.35
C ILE A 148 -16.62 3.77 7.08
N THR A 149 -16.88 2.95 6.05
CA THR A 149 -17.23 3.43 4.70
C THR A 149 -18.72 3.40 4.39
N ASP A 150 -19.55 2.82 5.27
CA ASP A 150 -20.98 2.51 5.03
C ASP A 150 -21.18 1.77 3.69
N HIS A 151 -20.23 0.88 3.36
CA HIS A 151 -20.18 0.18 2.08
C HIS A 151 -20.32 -1.32 2.30
N ASN A 152 -21.16 -2.00 1.51
CA ASN A 152 -21.37 -3.44 1.68
C ASN A 152 -20.17 -4.23 1.16
N ILE A 153 -19.48 -4.92 2.07
CA ILE A 153 -18.30 -5.74 1.79
C ILE A 153 -18.52 -7.13 2.37
N GLU A 154 -18.30 -8.16 1.56
CA GLU A 154 -18.39 -9.54 2.01
C GLU A 154 -17.37 -10.43 1.31
N ILE A 155 -16.90 -11.47 2.00
CA ILE A 155 -16.24 -12.60 1.33
C ILE A 155 -17.32 -13.44 0.68
N SER A 156 -17.24 -13.61 -0.64
CA SER A 156 -18.27 -14.28 -1.44
C SER A 156 -17.67 -15.34 -2.37
N GLN A 157 -18.52 -16.29 -2.77
CA GLN A 157 -18.22 -17.30 -3.79
C GLN A 157 -18.98 -17.03 -5.10
N GLN A 158 -19.64 -15.87 -5.20
CA GLN A 158 -20.44 -15.49 -6.35
C GLN A 158 -20.26 -14.00 -6.64
N ASN A 159 -20.28 -13.65 -7.93
CA ASN A 159 -20.19 -12.26 -8.40
C ASN A 159 -18.98 -11.52 -7.81
N GLU A 160 -17.84 -12.20 -7.67
CA GLU A 160 -16.65 -11.61 -7.09
C GLU A 160 -16.11 -10.48 -7.97
N ASN A 161 -15.69 -9.39 -7.34
CA ASN A 161 -15.09 -8.24 -8.01
C ASN A 161 -13.80 -7.75 -7.32
N MET A 162 -13.46 -8.28 -6.14
CA MET A 162 -12.17 -8.07 -5.50
C MET A 162 -11.49 -9.41 -5.24
N TYR A 163 -10.22 -9.53 -5.61
CA TYR A 163 -9.46 -10.77 -5.48
C TYR A 163 -8.27 -10.56 -4.56
N ILE A 164 -8.18 -11.32 -3.47
CA ILE A 164 -7.03 -11.31 -2.56
C ILE A 164 -6.24 -12.60 -2.76
N VAL A 165 -5.06 -12.51 -3.34
CA VAL A 165 -4.18 -13.64 -3.66
C VAL A 165 -3.07 -13.75 -2.62
N ILE A 166 -3.08 -14.81 -1.82
CA ILE A 166 -2.08 -15.08 -0.78
C ILE A 166 -1.29 -16.33 -1.15
N ALA A 167 -0.10 -16.15 -1.70
CA ALA A 167 0.64 -17.25 -2.32
C ALA A 167 2.13 -16.94 -2.43
N ASN A 168 2.94 -17.96 -2.71
CA ASN A 168 4.35 -17.74 -3.08
C ASN A 168 4.44 -17.25 -4.54
N ARG A 169 5.61 -16.76 -4.95
CA ARG A 169 5.82 -16.19 -6.29
C ARG A 169 5.39 -17.10 -7.44
N LYS A 170 5.56 -18.42 -7.32
CA LYS A 170 5.20 -19.35 -8.41
C LYS A 170 3.68 -19.46 -8.51
N GLU A 171 3.02 -19.63 -7.38
CA GLU A 171 1.58 -19.82 -7.29
C GLU A 171 0.78 -18.54 -7.59
N ILE A 172 1.33 -17.36 -7.24
CA ILE A 172 0.77 -16.06 -7.64
C ILE A 172 0.53 -16.01 -9.15
N LYS A 173 1.50 -16.49 -9.95
CA LYS A 173 1.39 -16.49 -11.41
C LYS A 173 0.21 -17.33 -11.90
N ASP A 174 0.05 -18.52 -11.32
CA ASP A 174 -0.99 -19.46 -11.74
C ASP A 174 -2.38 -18.94 -11.33
N LEU A 175 -2.53 -18.46 -10.08
CA LEU A 175 -3.79 -17.92 -9.54
C LEU A 175 -4.24 -16.65 -10.27
N ILE A 176 -3.32 -15.71 -10.54
CA ILE A 176 -3.66 -14.50 -11.30
C ILE A 176 -3.95 -14.85 -12.77
N GLY A 177 -3.28 -15.85 -13.33
CA GLY A 177 -3.59 -16.36 -14.66
C GLY A 177 -5.03 -16.87 -14.77
N GLU A 178 -5.52 -17.58 -13.74
CA GLU A 178 -6.92 -18.04 -13.66
C GLU A 178 -7.90 -16.87 -13.54
N ILE A 179 -7.61 -15.90 -12.67
CA ILE A 179 -8.43 -14.66 -12.54
C ILE A 179 -8.47 -13.90 -13.87
N GLY A 180 -7.35 -13.81 -14.57
CA GLY A 180 -7.21 -13.13 -15.86
C GLY A 180 -8.10 -13.69 -16.98
N LEU A 181 -8.59 -14.93 -16.85
CA LEU A 181 -9.52 -15.53 -17.81
C LEU A 181 -10.90 -14.86 -17.80
N THR A 182 -11.33 -14.36 -16.64
CA THR A 182 -12.61 -13.65 -16.48
C THR A 182 -12.43 -12.15 -16.25
N HIS A 183 -11.24 -11.72 -15.81
CA HIS A 183 -10.84 -10.33 -15.60
C HIS A 183 -9.60 -9.98 -16.43
N PRO A 184 -9.75 -9.74 -17.74
CA PRO A 184 -8.66 -9.49 -18.67
C PRO A 184 -7.70 -8.35 -18.25
N GLU A 185 -8.18 -7.38 -17.47
CA GLU A 185 -7.40 -6.29 -16.88
C GLU A 185 -6.26 -6.77 -15.95
N PHE A 186 -6.42 -7.95 -15.34
CA PHE A 186 -5.42 -8.57 -14.46
C PHE A 186 -4.62 -9.68 -15.16
N ASP A 187 -4.80 -9.85 -16.47
CA ASP A 187 -4.09 -10.87 -17.23
C ASP A 187 -2.56 -10.62 -17.21
N PRO A 188 -1.75 -11.56 -16.69
CA PRO A 188 -0.29 -11.43 -16.65
C PRO A 188 0.37 -11.25 -18.02
N THR A 189 -0.31 -11.61 -19.12
CA THR A 189 0.20 -11.35 -20.47
C THR A 189 0.11 -9.87 -20.86
N ARG A 190 -0.83 -9.13 -20.26
CA ARG A 190 -0.97 -7.68 -20.43
C ARG A 190 -0.07 -6.91 -19.47
N ILE A 191 0.01 -7.40 -18.22
CA ILE A 191 0.78 -6.74 -17.16
C ILE A 191 1.74 -7.77 -16.49
N PRO A 192 2.85 -8.15 -17.15
CA PRO A 192 3.75 -9.18 -16.63
C PRO A 192 4.33 -8.93 -15.23
N ILE A 193 4.47 -7.66 -14.85
CA ILE A 193 5.08 -7.26 -13.58
C ILE A 193 4.30 -7.77 -12.36
N ILE A 194 2.98 -7.96 -12.45
CA ILE A 194 2.12 -8.46 -11.34
C ILE A 194 2.51 -9.87 -10.88
N THR A 195 3.19 -10.66 -11.73
CA THR A 195 3.66 -12.01 -11.41
C THR A 195 5.18 -12.09 -11.21
N GLN A 196 5.87 -10.96 -11.35
CA GLN A 196 7.32 -10.86 -11.32
C GLN A 196 7.83 -9.89 -10.25
N LEU A 197 7.02 -9.65 -9.22
CA LEU A 197 7.36 -8.77 -8.11
C LEU A 197 8.76 -9.11 -7.56
N PRO A 198 9.62 -8.10 -7.42
CA PRO A 198 10.93 -8.27 -6.83
C PRO A 198 10.77 -8.56 -5.33
N LYS A 199 11.84 -8.99 -4.66
CA LYS A 199 11.73 -9.52 -3.29
C LYS A 199 11.42 -8.45 -2.23
N ASP A 200 11.60 -7.20 -2.58
CA ASP A 200 11.37 -5.99 -1.81
C ASP A 200 9.93 -5.48 -1.94
N ILE A 201 9.19 -5.92 -2.97
CA ILE A 201 7.74 -5.72 -3.03
C ILE A 201 7.07 -6.92 -2.32
N HIS A 202 6.51 -6.64 -1.15
CA HIS A 202 5.91 -7.63 -0.26
C HIS A 202 4.45 -7.93 -0.62
N CYS A 203 3.76 -6.90 -1.08
CA CYS A 203 2.37 -6.92 -1.48
C CYS A 203 2.11 -5.84 -2.53
N MET A 204 0.93 -5.86 -3.16
CA MET A 204 0.51 -4.88 -4.15
C MET A 204 -1.00 -4.90 -4.33
N ALA A 205 -1.63 -3.72 -4.41
CA ALA A 205 -3.01 -3.52 -4.82
C ALA A 205 -3.09 -2.93 -6.23
N MET A 206 -4.13 -3.35 -6.95
CA MET A 206 -4.46 -2.83 -8.26
C MET A 206 -5.97 -2.69 -8.38
N THR A 207 -6.43 -1.57 -8.90
CA THR A 207 -7.84 -1.31 -9.17
C THR A 207 -8.06 -1.05 -10.65
N SER A 208 -9.14 -1.60 -11.21
CA SER A 208 -9.60 -1.29 -12.56
C SER A 208 -10.89 -0.49 -12.50
N MET A 209 -10.99 0.50 -13.39
CA MET A 209 -12.14 1.40 -13.45
C MET A 209 -13.15 0.95 -14.49
N SER A 210 -14.44 1.17 -14.21
CA SER A 210 -15.50 1.02 -15.22
C SER A 210 -15.26 1.96 -16.40
N SER A 211 -15.65 1.53 -17.60
CA SER A 211 -15.59 2.37 -18.81
C SER A 211 -16.66 3.46 -18.86
N GLU A 212 -17.55 3.52 -17.86
CA GLU A 212 -18.64 4.48 -17.76
C GLU A 212 -18.15 5.90 -17.38
N PRO A 213 -18.93 6.95 -17.68
CA PRO A 213 -18.68 8.28 -17.14
C PRO A 213 -18.60 8.25 -15.61
N ASN A 214 -17.61 8.95 -15.05
CA ASN A 214 -17.26 8.95 -13.62
C ASN A 214 -16.43 7.74 -13.14
N SER A 215 -16.11 6.76 -14.01
CA SER A 215 -15.03 5.78 -13.83
C SER A 215 -14.84 5.23 -12.41
N ALA A 216 -15.92 4.70 -11.81
CA ALA A 216 -15.85 4.05 -10.50
C ALA A 216 -15.03 2.76 -10.55
N ILE A 217 -14.53 2.32 -9.40
CA ILE A 217 -13.83 1.03 -9.30
C ILE A 217 -14.80 -0.09 -9.68
N SER A 218 -14.40 -0.95 -10.60
CA SER A 218 -15.18 -2.11 -11.07
C SER A 218 -14.59 -3.44 -10.62
N SER A 219 -13.27 -3.51 -10.48
CA SER A 219 -12.58 -4.70 -9.98
C SER A 219 -11.28 -4.34 -9.28
N ALA A 220 -10.83 -5.18 -8.35
CA ALA A 220 -9.53 -5.04 -7.68
C ALA A 220 -8.80 -6.37 -7.52
N LEU A 221 -7.47 -6.29 -7.50
CA LEU A 221 -6.55 -7.39 -7.23
C LEU A 221 -5.56 -6.96 -6.15
N VAL A 222 -5.52 -7.72 -5.06
CA VAL A 222 -4.56 -7.56 -3.97
C VAL A 222 -3.68 -8.81 -3.94
N ILE A 223 -2.36 -8.62 -3.95
CA ILE A 223 -1.37 -9.69 -3.97
C ILE A 223 -0.57 -9.62 -2.67
N ILE A 224 -0.48 -10.73 -1.95
CA ILE A 224 0.25 -10.80 -0.68
C ILE A 224 1.12 -12.05 -0.69
N ARG A 225 2.39 -11.86 -0.37
CA ARG A 225 3.35 -12.95 -0.34
C ARG A 225 3.15 -13.84 0.89
N SER A 226 2.97 -15.14 0.65
CA SER A 226 2.76 -16.10 1.75
C SER A 226 3.98 -16.30 2.64
N GLU A 227 5.18 -15.93 2.18
CA GLU A 227 6.42 -16.06 2.93
C GLU A 227 6.57 -15.01 4.05
N LEU A 228 5.68 -14.02 4.13
CA LEU A 228 5.73 -12.94 5.10
C LEU A 228 5.42 -13.43 6.53
N PRO A 229 6.19 -12.97 7.52
CA PRO A 229 5.88 -13.19 8.93
C PRO A 229 4.62 -12.44 9.35
N ALA A 230 4.17 -12.65 10.58
CA ALA A 230 2.80 -12.37 10.99
C ALA A 230 2.43 -10.87 10.93
N ILE A 231 3.31 -9.98 11.37
CA ILE A 231 3.02 -8.53 11.49
C ILE A 231 3.22 -7.83 10.14
N MET A 232 4.25 -8.20 9.37
CA MET A 232 4.41 -7.68 8.01
C MET A 232 3.25 -8.11 7.10
N ARG A 233 2.74 -9.32 7.26
CA ARG A 233 1.57 -9.78 6.51
C ARG A 233 0.29 -9.07 6.93
N ARG A 234 0.15 -8.78 8.22
CA ARG A 234 -0.91 -7.90 8.75
C ARG A 234 -0.86 -6.53 8.10
N ALA A 235 0.31 -5.90 8.09
CA ALA A 235 0.52 -4.61 7.42
C ALA A 235 0.02 -4.64 5.97
N CYS A 236 0.45 -5.65 5.20
CA CYS A 236 -0.04 -5.86 3.84
C CYS A 236 -1.56 -6.07 3.73
N PHE A 237 -2.22 -6.71 4.70
CA PHE A 237 -3.69 -6.78 4.70
C PHE A 237 -4.31 -5.40 4.89
N HIS A 238 -3.87 -4.65 5.91
CA HIS A 238 -4.44 -3.35 6.23
C HIS A 238 -4.21 -2.32 5.13
N GLU A 239 -2.98 -2.23 4.62
CA GLU A 239 -2.59 -1.29 3.57
C GLU A 239 -3.30 -1.61 2.26
N GLU A 240 -3.05 -2.78 1.68
CA GLU A 240 -3.46 -3.07 0.29
C GLU A 240 -4.96 -3.22 0.13
N ILE A 241 -5.64 -3.78 1.15
CA ILE A 241 -7.09 -3.87 1.12
C ILE A 241 -7.69 -2.47 1.24
N ALA A 242 -7.16 -1.60 2.09
CA ALA A 242 -7.65 -0.21 2.19
C ALA A 242 -7.29 0.63 0.95
N GLN A 243 -6.09 0.49 0.38
CA GLN A 243 -5.71 1.16 -0.87
C GLN A 243 -6.65 0.77 -2.02
N SER A 244 -7.09 -0.51 -2.07
CA SER A 244 -8.03 -0.99 -3.08
C SER A 244 -9.43 -0.34 -3.03
N PHE A 245 -9.70 0.49 -2.02
CA PHE A 245 -10.92 1.30 -1.93
C PHE A 245 -10.80 2.64 -2.68
N GLY A 246 -9.59 3.07 -2.99
CA GLY A 246 -9.32 4.31 -3.74
C GLY A 246 -8.19 5.19 -3.21
N LEU A 247 -7.50 4.80 -2.14
CA LEU A 247 -6.34 5.50 -1.59
C LEU A 247 -5.05 4.88 -2.15
N THR A 248 -4.80 5.05 -3.44
CA THR A 248 -3.86 4.24 -4.24
C THR A 248 -2.39 4.69 -4.21
N ASN A 249 -2.00 5.53 -3.26
CA ASN A 249 -0.64 6.04 -3.18
C ASN A 249 -0.15 6.12 -1.74
N ASP A 250 1.17 5.95 -1.58
CA ASP A 250 1.86 6.16 -0.32
C ASP A 250 2.55 7.52 -0.29
N SER A 251 2.66 8.10 0.90
CA SER A 251 3.26 9.41 1.09
C SER A 251 3.80 9.59 2.50
N HIS A 252 5.04 10.07 2.62
CA HIS A 252 5.60 10.59 3.88
C HIS A 252 4.75 11.68 4.57
N LEU A 253 3.81 12.31 3.83
CA LEU A 253 2.87 13.30 4.36
C LEU A 253 1.63 12.66 5.00
N ALA A 254 1.49 11.33 4.94
CA ALA A 254 0.32 10.63 5.46
C ALA A 254 0.48 10.19 6.92
N ARG A 255 1.63 10.37 7.57
CA ARG A 255 1.81 10.00 8.99
C ARG A 255 0.70 10.60 9.88
N PRO A 256 -0.01 9.81 10.71
CA PRO A 256 0.26 8.43 11.12
C PRO A 256 -0.52 7.34 10.35
N SER A 257 -0.53 7.37 9.03
CA SER A 257 -1.24 6.39 8.19
C SER A 257 -0.46 5.09 7.95
N VAL A 258 -1.17 4.02 7.60
CA VAL A 258 -0.54 2.84 6.94
C VAL A 258 -0.05 3.15 5.52
N PHE A 259 -0.58 4.20 4.88
CA PHE A 259 -0.10 4.73 3.59
C PHE A 259 1.12 5.66 3.75
N ASN A 260 1.74 5.66 4.93
CA ASN A 260 3.00 6.37 5.16
C ASN A 260 4.16 5.49 4.67
N ASP A 261 5.06 6.07 3.88
CA ASP A 261 6.10 5.34 3.13
C ASP A 261 7.28 4.79 3.98
N ASP A 262 7.09 4.68 5.31
CA ASP A 262 8.12 4.28 6.28
C ASP A 262 7.80 3.04 7.13
N ASP A 263 6.64 2.41 6.92
CA ASP A 263 6.15 1.25 7.68
C ASP A 263 5.97 1.49 9.20
N GLU A 264 5.77 2.72 9.67
CA GLU A 264 5.57 3.00 11.10
C GLU A 264 4.40 2.18 11.68
N PHE A 265 3.30 2.04 10.95
CA PHE A 265 2.08 1.33 11.38
C PHE A 265 1.83 0.08 10.54
N ALA A 266 1.47 -1.01 11.21
CA ALA A 266 1.06 -2.28 10.61
C ALA A 266 -0.47 -2.48 10.59
N THR A 267 -1.24 -1.59 11.20
CA THR A 267 -2.71 -1.64 11.22
C THR A 267 -3.26 -0.24 11.02
N LEU A 268 -4.47 -0.16 10.44
CA LEU A 268 -5.19 1.10 10.28
C LEU A 268 -5.23 1.88 11.59
N THR A 269 -4.92 3.17 11.47
CA THR A 269 -4.94 4.15 12.54
C THR A 269 -6.22 4.96 12.51
N LYS A 270 -6.43 5.78 13.54
CA LYS A 270 -7.57 6.71 13.51
C LYS A 270 -7.52 7.67 12.32
N PHE A 271 -6.31 8.02 11.88
CA PHE A 271 -6.11 8.88 10.71
C PHE A 271 -6.59 8.18 9.44
N ASP A 272 -6.26 6.90 9.25
CA ASP A 272 -6.73 6.10 8.11
C ASP A 272 -8.25 5.99 8.05
N GLU A 273 -8.91 5.79 9.19
CA GLU A 273 -10.38 5.77 9.28
C GLU A 273 -10.98 7.09 8.77
N ILE A 274 -10.39 8.23 9.15
CA ILE A 274 -10.84 9.56 8.71
C ILE A 274 -10.65 9.73 7.20
N LEU A 275 -9.49 9.32 6.65
CA LEU A 275 -9.24 9.38 5.21
C LEU A 275 -10.27 8.56 4.43
N LEU A 276 -10.61 7.36 4.91
CA LEU A 276 -11.63 6.49 4.31
C LEU A 276 -13.04 7.09 4.44
N GLN A 277 -13.39 7.70 5.58
CA GLN A 277 -14.66 8.42 5.75
C GLN A 277 -14.78 9.58 4.76
N ILE A 278 -13.71 10.36 4.56
CA ILE A 278 -13.68 11.43 3.56
C ILE A 278 -13.88 10.85 2.17
N LEU A 279 -13.13 9.80 1.81
CA LEU A 279 -13.23 9.15 0.50
C LEU A 279 -14.67 8.74 0.19
N TYR A 280 -15.36 8.17 1.17
CA TYR A 280 -16.72 7.64 1.01
C TYR A 280 -17.85 8.65 1.24
N ASP A 281 -17.54 9.87 1.68
CA ASP A 281 -18.53 10.95 1.78
C ASP A 281 -19.27 11.14 0.43
N HIS A 282 -20.60 11.23 0.52
CA HIS A 282 -21.51 11.33 -0.62
C HIS A 282 -21.25 12.54 -1.54
N ARG A 283 -20.59 13.59 -1.04
CA ARG A 283 -20.21 14.78 -1.82
C ARG A 283 -19.06 14.49 -2.79
N LEU A 284 -18.18 13.54 -2.46
CA LEU A 284 -17.11 13.12 -3.37
C LEU A 284 -17.64 12.05 -4.31
N ASN A 285 -17.77 12.38 -5.59
CA ASN A 285 -18.17 11.41 -6.60
C ASN A 285 -16.93 10.82 -7.29
N PRO A 286 -16.95 9.53 -7.69
CA PRO A 286 -15.92 8.99 -8.57
C PRO A 286 -15.65 9.89 -9.77
N GLY A 287 -14.39 10.00 -10.17
CA GLY A 287 -13.99 10.80 -11.33
C GLY A 287 -13.84 12.31 -11.06
N ILE A 288 -14.15 12.81 -9.86
CA ILE A 288 -13.88 14.21 -9.49
C ILE A 288 -12.37 14.49 -9.56
N SER A 289 -11.99 15.67 -10.05
CA SER A 289 -10.58 16.07 -10.06
C SER A 289 -10.14 16.59 -8.70
N LYS A 290 -8.83 16.48 -8.39
CA LYS A 290 -8.22 17.07 -7.18
C LYS A 290 -8.65 18.52 -6.96
N ARG A 291 -8.62 19.33 -8.01
CA ARG A 291 -9.00 20.75 -7.97
C ARG A 291 -10.45 20.98 -7.56
N GLU A 292 -11.37 20.15 -8.05
CA GLU A 292 -12.79 20.25 -7.71
C GLU A 292 -13.07 19.71 -6.30
N ALA A 293 -12.33 18.68 -5.88
CA ALA A 293 -12.51 18.04 -4.58
C ALA A 293 -11.91 18.83 -3.40
N SER A 294 -10.83 19.59 -3.61
CA SER A 294 -10.05 20.20 -2.51
C SER A 294 -10.88 20.99 -1.49
N GLN A 295 -11.86 21.79 -1.94
CA GLN A 295 -12.77 22.50 -1.02
C GLN A 295 -13.73 21.57 -0.28
N LEU A 296 -14.24 20.53 -0.96
CA LEU A 296 -15.14 19.54 -0.36
C LEU A 296 -14.39 18.72 0.69
N VAL A 297 -13.20 18.23 0.38
CA VAL A 297 -12.34 17.47 1.31
C VAL A 297 -12.14 18.24 2.60
N ARG A 298 -11.78 19.52 2.51
CA ARG A 298 -11.62 20.38 3.69
C ARG A 298 -12.93 20.56 4.46
N GLN A 299 -14.06 20.74 3.79
CA GLN A 299 -15.36 20.85 4.48
C GLN A 299 -15.70 19.56 5.22
N ILE A 300 -15.57 18.41 4.56
CA ILE A 300 -15.82 17.09 5.15
C ILE A 300 -14.89 16.88 6.36
N ALA A 301 -13.59 17.16 6.23
CA ALA A 301 -12.62 16.99 7.31
C ALA A 301 -12.94 17.84 8.55
N ASN A 302 -13.54 19.03 8.39
CA ASN A 302 -13.99 19.87 9.52
C ASN A 302 -15.29 19.35 10.17
N GLU A 303 -16.07 18.53 9.47
CA GLU A 303 -17.33 17.98 9.97
C GLU A 303 -17.14 16.64 10.68
N ILE A 304 -16.06 15.91 10.35
CA ILE A 304 -15.68 14.68 11.05
C ILE A 304 -15.23 15.04 12.47
N ASN A 305 -15.76 14.31 13.45
CA ASN A 305 -15.40 14.52 14.85
C ASN A 305 -13.97 14.00 15.10
N ILE A 306 -13.01 14.92 15.14
CA ILE A 306 -11.62 14.66 15.51
C ILE A 306 -11.50 14.84 17.03
N ASP A 307 -12.10 13.95 17.80
CA ASP A 307 -11.81 13.88 19.24
C ASP A 307 -10.44 13.21 19.39
N LEU A 308 -9.41 14.03 19.66
CA LEU A 308 -8.03 13.61 19.98
C LEU A 308 -7.90 13.15 21.45
#